data_AF-A0A9E0ZKR3-F1
#
_entry.id   AF-A0A9E0ZKR3-F1
#
_cell.length_a   1.000
_cell.length_b   1.000
_cell.length_c   1.000
_cell.angle_alpha   90.00
_cell.angle_beta   90.00
_cell.angle_gamma   90.00
#
_symmetry.space_group_name_H-M   'P 1'
#
loop_
_entity.id
_entity.type
_entity.pdbx_description
1 polymer ?
#
loop_
_entity_poly.entity_id
_entity_poly.type
_entity_poly.pdbx_seq_one_letter_code
_entity_poly.pdbx_strand_id
1 'polypeptide(L)'
;MMDLDKFGEFMNDFLKKEEVCMLVKLPEGTLEAEVEDNIGAGSVMQFYFLIQAFESIGKQMRSDMEIKEKNDWELVVDGLLKMLRKDLLEVE
;
A
#
# COMPACT_ATOMS: atom_id res chain seq x y z
N MET A 1 19.56 -10.39 6.29
CA MET A 1 18.80 -9.44 5.47
C MET A 1 17.79 -10.26 4.68
N MET A 2 16.51 -9.93 4.76
CA MET A 2 15.48 -10.68 4.03
C MET A 2 15.68 -10.40 2.54
N ASP A 3 15.68 -11.45 1.72
CA ASP A 3 15.68 -11.30 0.26
C ASP A 3 14.27 -10.83 -0.15
N LEU A 4 14.13 -9.52 -0.34
CA LEU A 4 12.83 -8.87 -0.61
C LEU A 4 12.20 -9.36 -1.91
N ASP A 5 13.02 -9.74 -2.89
CA ASP A 5 12.54 -10.26 -4.17
C ASP A 5 11.86 -11.62 -3.97
N LYS A 6 12.54 -12.54 -3.27
CA LYS A 6 11.96 -13.85 -2.92
C LYS A 6 10.75 -13.73 -1.99
N PHE A 7 10.77 -12.78 -1.07
CA PHE A 7 9.62 -12.48 -0.22
C PHE A 7 8.43 -12.02 -1.07
N GLY A 8 8.67 -11.12 -2.02
CA GLY A 8 7.64 -10.64 -2.95
C GLY A 8 7.04 -11.76 -3.80
N GLU A 9 7.87 -12.65 -4.35
CA GLU A 9 7.39 -13.82 -5.10
C GLU A 9 6.50 -14.72 -4.25
N PHE A 10 6.93 -15.05 -3.03
CA PHE A 10 6.14 -15.86 -2.10
C PHE A 10 4.79 -15.22 -1.78
N MET A 11 4.79 -13.91 -1.49
CA MET A 11 3.57 -13.18 -1.15
C MET A 11 2.60 -13.08 -2.33
N ASN A 12 3.11 -12.91 -3.55
CA ASN A 12 2.30 -12.97 -4.77
C ASN A 12 1.63 -14.33 -4.95
N ASP A 13 2.35 -15.42 -4.70
CA ASP A 13 1.78 -16.77 -4.80
C ASP A 13 0.77 -17.07 -3.68
N PHE A 14 0.97 -16.51 -2.49
CA PHE A 14 0.00 -16.55 -1.39
C PHE A 14 -1.31 -15.85 -1.78
N LEU A 15 -1.24 -14.60 -2.26
CA LEU A 15 -2.40 -13.79 -2.62
C LEU A 15 -3.22 -14.35 -3.80
N LYS A 16 -2.63 -15.19 -4.64
CA LYS A 16 -3.36 -15.90 -5.70
C LYS A 16 -4.22 -17.06 -5.18
N LYS A 17 -3.93 -17.56 -3.98
CA LYS A 17 -4.56 -18.76 -3.42
C LYS A 17 -5.51 -18.42 -2.28
N GLU A 18 -5.19 -17.38 -1.52
CA GLU A 18 -5.92 -16.98 -0.32
C GLU A 18 -6.64 -15.66 -0.54
N GLU A 19 -7.88 -15.56 -0.06
CA GLU A 19 -8.61 -14.31 0.01
C GLU A 19 -8.19 -13.53 1.26
N VAL A 20 -7.55 -12.38 1.03
CA VAL A 20 -7.14 -11.48 2.10
C VAL A 20 -8.08 -10.28 2.13
N CYS A 21 -8.75 -10.11 3.26
CA CYS A 21 -9.60 -8.97 3.56
C CYS A 21 -8.91 -8.12 4.63
N MET A 22 -8.63 -6.87 4.30
CA MET A 22 -8.04 -5.90 5.21
C MET A 22 -9.00 -4.74 5.44
N LEU A 23 -9.22 -4.40 6.69
CA LEU A 23 -9.99 -3.24 7.12
C LEU A 23 -9.03 -2.22 7.74
N VAL A 24 -8.87 -1.10 7.05
CA VAL A 24 -8.15 0.08 7.55
C VAL A 24 -9.17 1.07 8.07
N LYS A 25 -9.15 1.35 9.37
CA LYS A 25 -10.01 2.35 10.01
C LYS A 25 -9.16 3.56 10.36
N LEU A 26 -9.67 4.75 10.07
CA LEU A 26 -9.18 6.01 10.62
C LEU A 26 -10.24 6.50 11.61
N PRO A 27 -10.09 6.25 12.92
CA PRO A 27 -11.06 6.68 13.90
C PRO A 27 -11.24 8.21 13.89
N GLU A 28 -12.44 8.67 14.26
CA GLU A 28 -12.73 10.10 14.26
C GLU A 28 -11.79 10.86 15.20
N GLY A 29 -11.25 11.97 14.72
CA GLY A 29 -10.37 12.84 15.51
C GLY A 29 -8.93 12.37 15.62
N THR A 30 -8.52 11.30 14.92
CA THR A 30 -7.12 10.84 14.87
C THR A 30 -6.62 10.66 13.43
N LEU A 31 -5.30 10.70 13.26
CA LEU A 31 -4.59 10.31 12.04
C LEU A 31 -3.95 8.91 12.15
N GLU A 32 -4.09 8.26 13.32
CA GLU A 32 -3.61 6.91 13.55
C GLU A 32 -4.60 5.91 12.93
N ALA A 33 -4.09 5.04 12.08
CA ALA A 33 -4.88 4.00 11.45
C ALA A 33 -4.89 2.72 12.31
N GLU A 34 -6.07 2.12 12.46
CA GLU A 34 -6.21 0.75 12.95
C GLU A 34 -6.31 -0.20 11.75
N VAL A 35 -5.50 -1.27 11.77
CA VAL A 35 -5.46 -2.25 10.69
C VAL A 35 -5.85 -3.61 11.24
N GLU A 36 -6.94 -4.17 10.69
CA GLU A 36 -7.43 -5.52 10.97
C GLU A 36 -7.40 -6.34 9.68
N ASP A 37 -7.08 -7.63 9.78
CA ASP A 37 -7.15 -8.56 8.66
C ASP A 37 -7.69 -9.93 9.07
N ASN A 38 -8.24 -10.66 8.11
CA ASN A 38 -8.91 -11.94 8.33
C ASN A 38 -7.97 -13.13 8.59
N ILE A 39 -6.66 -12.96 8.41
CA ILE A 39 -5.68 -14.05 8.51
C ILE A 39 -4.73 -13.89 9.70
N GLY A 40 -4.88 -12.81 10.49
CA GLY A 40 -3.99 -12.50 11.60
C GLY A 40 -2.56 -12.20 11.14
N ALA A 41 -2.42 -11.54 9.99
CA ALA A 41 -1.12 -11.21 9.41
C ALA A 41 -0.35 -10.25 10.31
N GLY A 42 0.96 -10.49 10.44
CA GLY A 42 1.86 -9.50 11.04
C GLY A 42 2.05 -8.28 10.12
N SER A 43 2.56 -7.19 10.70
CA SER A 43 2.73 -5.89 10.03
C SER A 43 3.50 -5.95 8.71
N VAL A 44 4.46 -6.86 8.57
CA VAL A 44 5.23 -7.06 7.33
C VAL A 44 4.34 -7.52 6.17
N MET A 45 3.46 -8.49 6.42
CA MET A 45 2.52 -8.99 5.41
C MET A 45 1.41 -7.98 5.15
N GLN A 46 0.90 -7.33 6.20
CA GLN A 46 -0.09 -6.26 6.06
C GLN A 46 0.43 -5.12 5.16
N PHE A 47 1.67 -4.67 5.38
CA PHE A 47 2.29 -3.66 4.53
C PHE A 47 2.42 -4.12 3.07
N TYR A 48 2.76 -5.39 2.83
CA TYR A 48 2.81 -5.94 1.48
C TYR A 48 1.43 -5.92 0.81
N PHE A 49 0.37 -6.29 1.52
CA PHE A 49 -0.99 -6.25 1.00
C PHE A 49 -1.42 -4.83 0.65
N LEU A 50 -1.05 -3.83 1.47
CA LEU A 50 -1.28 -2.43 1.16
C LEU A 50 -0.58 -2.01 -0.14
N ILE A 51 0.69 -2.39 -0.36
CA ILE A 51 1.42 -2.10 -1.61
C ILE A 51 0.67 -2.65 -2.83
N GLN A 52 0.16 -3.88 -2.74
CA GLN A 52 -0.62 -4.49 -3.83
C GLN A 52 -1.94 -3.74 -4.08
N ALA A 53 -2.63 -3.32 -3.01
CA ALA A 53 -3.83 -2.50 -3.11
C ALA A 53 -3.54 -1.11 -3.71
N PHE A 54 -2.39 -0.49 -3.38
CA PHE A 54 -1.96 0.81 -3.89
C PHE A 54 -1.87 0.85 -5.41
N GLU A 55 -1.46 -0.24 -6.08
CA GLU A 55 -1.44 -0.27 -7.55
C GLU A 55 -2.84 -0.08 -8.13
N SER A 56 -3.83 -0.79 -7.57
CA SER A 56 -5.22 -0.71 -8.03
C SER A 56 -5.83 0.67 -7.74
N ILE A 57 -5.63 1.19 -6.53
CA ILE A 57 -6.07 2.53 -6.12
C ILE A 57 -5.41 3.59 -6.99
N GLY A 58 -4.11 3.49 -7.25
CA GLY A 58 -3.36 4.44 -8.07
C GLY A 58 -3.89 4.50 -9.51
N LYS A 59 -4.18 3.34 -10.13
CA LYS A 59 -4.80 3.30 -11.47
C LYS A 59 -6.15 4.00 -11.49
N GLN A 60 -6.99 3.77 -10.48
CA GLN A 60 -8.29 4.44 -10.37
C GLN A 60 -8.12 5.95 -10.14
N MET A 61 -7.23 6.35 -9.21
CA MET A 61 -6.94 7.75 -8.91
C MET A 61 -6.47 8.50 -10.16
N ARG A 62 -5.59 7.90 -10.98
CA ARG A 62 -5.18 8.48 -12.26
C ARG A 62 -6.38 8.76 -13.17
N SER A 63 -7.32 7.81 -13.23
CA SER A 63 -8.55 7.94 -14.01
C SER A 63 -9.44 9.06 -13.47
N ASP A 64 -9.65 9.11 -12.14
CA ASP A 64 -10.50 10.10 -11.48
C ASP A 64 -9.95 11.53 -11.62
N MET A 65 -8.62 11.67 -11.66
CA MET A 65 -7.92 12.93 -11.92
C MET A 65 -7.81 13.28 -13.41
N GLU A 66 -8.31 12.43 -14.30
CA GLU A 66 -8.26 12.58 -15.75
C GLU A 66 -6.84 12.77 -16.33
N ILE A 67 -5.82 12.23 -15.67
CA ILE A 67 -4.41 12.38 -16.07
C ILE A 67 -4.07 11.42 -17.21
N LYS A 68 -3.92 11.97 -18.41
CA LYS A 68 -3.59 11.20 -19.62
C LYS A 68 -2.09 11.05 -19.81
N GLU A 69 -1.33 12.11 -19.60
CA GLU A 69 0.11 12.12 -19.83
C GLU A 69 0.88 11.35 -18.74
N LYS A 70 1.86 10.55 -19.15
CA LYS A 70 2.67 9.75 -18.22
C LYS A 70 3.49 10.64 -17.28
N ASN A 71 4.07 11.72 -17.80
CA ASN A 71 4.93 12.61 -17.02
C ASN A 71 4.14 13.32 -15.90
N ASP A 72 2.90 13.72 -16.17
CA ASP A 72 2.03 14.32 -15.15
C ASP A 72 1.67 13.31 -14.06
N TRP A 73 1.46 12.05 -14.45
CA TRP A 73 1.24 10.97 -13.49
C TRP A 73 2.48 10.66 -12.65
N GLU A 74 3.68 10.68 -13.25
CA GLU A 74 4.94 10.50 -12.53
C GLU A 74 5.13 11.55 -11.42
N LEU A 75 4.81 12.82 -11.70
CA LEU A 75 4.88 13.89 -10.69
C LEU A 75 3.94 13.65 -9.49
N VAL A 76 2.74 13.13 -9.74
CA VAL A 76 1.78 12.77 -8.68
C VAL A 76 2.31 11.61 -7.85
N VAL A 77 2.80 10.55 -8.50
CA VAL A 77 3.39 9.39 -7.81
C VAL A 77 4.60 9.81 -6.96
N ASP A 78 5.49 10.63 -7.49
CA ASP A 78 6.66 11.14 -6.76
C ASP A 78 6.24 11.96 -5.52
N GLY A 79 5.18 12.76 -5.64
CA GLY A 79 4.59 13.49 -4.53
C GLY A 79 4.08 12.56 -3.41
N LEU A 80 3.32 11.52 -3.78
CA LEU A 80 2.81 10.53 -2.83
C LEU A 80 3.95 9.75 -2.15
N LEU A 81 4.94 9.29 -2.92
CA LEU A 81 6.08 8.57 -2.39
C LEU A 81 6.91 9.43 -1.43
N LYS A 82 7.03 10.73 -1.70
CA LYS A 82 7.72 11.67 -0.81
C LYS A 82 7.00 11.82 0.53
N MET A 83 5.67 11.88 0.53
CA MET A 83 4.87 11.92 1.76
C MET A 83 5.05 10.62 2.55
N LEU A 84 4.82 9.47 1.91
CA LEU A 84 4.96 8.16 2.54
C LEU A 84 6.38 7.94 3.12
N ARG A 85 7.42 8.31 2.35
CA ARG A 85 8.80 8.18 2.81
C ARG A 85 9.08 9.04 4.04
N LYS A 86 8.54 10.25 4.09
CA LYS A 86 8.70 11.13 5.25
C LYS A 86 8.09 10.47 6.49
N ASP A 87 6.84 10.02 6.38
CA ASP A 87 6.10 9.44 7.50
C ASP A 87 6.76 8.13 8.00
N LEU A 88 7.27 7.28 7.09
CA LEU A 88 7.94 6.02 7.45
C LEU A 88 9.33 6.20 8.09
N LEU A 89 10.01 7.31 7.82
CA LEU A 89 11.35 7.58 8.36
C LEU A 89 11.34 8.44 9.62
N GLU A 90 10.22 9.15 9.88
CA GLU A 90 9.99 9.94 11.09
C GLU A 90 9.38 9.10 12.23
N VAL A 91 9.23 7.78 12.06
CA VAL A 91 8.81 6.86 13.11
C VAL A 91 9.93 6.74 14.16
N GLU A 92 9.83 7.51 15.24
CA GLU A 92 10.64 7.36 16.46
C GLU A 92 10.17 6.20 17.35
#